data_AF-A0A943LCN5-F1
#
_entry.id   AF-A0A943LCN5-F1
#
_cell.length_a   1.000
_cell.length_b   1.000
_cell.length_c   1.000
_cell.angle_alpha   90.00
_cell.angle_beta   90.00
_cell.angle_gamma   90.00
#
_symmetry.space_group_name_H-M   'P 1'
#
loop_
_entity.id
_entity.type
_entity.pdbx_description
1 polymer ?
#
loop_
_entity_poly.entity_id
_entity_poly.type
_entity_poly.pdbx_seq_one_letter_code
_entity_poly.pdbx_strand_id
1 'polypeptide(L)'
;MKIGDLVVRKSYNKDITFKIIDVKEEDGKEIYILKGISIRIIADSRDEDLELVDEEYEGDKEKILNRRVEAAIKKAVSMRGEGGAVKPLNNLYRGKQKSQSNKELIFGRPGKILHIDGDSDYLETCLKVYKQLSLEAVGKAVPEKKQQEVIVDLVKEVKPDIVVLTGHDSVVRTTNDFLNLENYRNSKYYIEAVKALRNYNSSYDELVIFAGACQSCYECMLDAGANFASSPNRV
;
A
#
# COMPACT_ATOMS: atom_id res chain seq x y z
N MET A 1 -13.54 14.40 -23.34
CA MET A 1 -12.33 13.71 -22.84
C MET A 1 -12.49 12.20 -23.08
N LYS A 2 -11.48 11.34 -22.92
CA LYS A 2 -11.64 9.88 -23.14
C LYS A 2 -11.05 9.04 -22.00
N ILE A 3 -11.47 7.78 -21.95
CA ILE A 3 -10.92 6.78 -21.01
C ILE A 3 -9.40 6.72 -21.16
N GLY A 4 -8.70 6.81 -20.02
CA GLY A 4 -7.25 6.83 -19.93
C GLY A 4 -6.64 8.21 -19.76
N ASP A 5 -7.36 9.28 -20.11
CA ASP A 5 -6.85 10.64 -19.94
C ASP A 5 -6.69 11.01 -18.45
N LEU A 6 -5.69 11.82 -18.15
CA LEU A 6 -5.47 12.40 -16.82
C LEU A 6 -6.22 13.71 -16.69
N VAL A 7 -6.96 13.85 -15.59
CA VAL A 7 -7.80 15.01 -15.33
C VAL A 7 -7.75 15.43 -13.86
N VAL A 8 -8.10 16.68 -13.63
CA VAL A 8 -8.32 17.26 -12.30
C VAL A 8 -9.70 17.89 -12.22
N ARG A 9 -10.25 17.97 -11.01
CA ARG A 9 -11.55 18.58 -10.75
C ARG A 9 -11.41 20.04 -10.33
N LYS A 10 -12.04 20.96 -11.06
CA LYS A 10 -12.02 22.39 -10.79
C LYS A 10 -12.72 22.71 -9.47
N SER A 11 -13.83 22.04 -9.16
CA SER A 11 -14.60 22.23 -7.93
C SER A 11 -13.86 21.82 -6.66
N TYR A 12 -12.77 21.04 -6.79
CA TYR A 12 -11.91 20.60 -5.69
C TYR A 12 -10.51 21.25 -5.77
N ASN A 13 -10.40 22.43 -6.38
CA ASN A 13 -9.15 23.18 -6.51
C ASN A 13 -8.01 22.38 -7.17
N LYS A 14 -8.33 21.39 -8.01
CA LYS A 14 -7.34 20.54 -8.69
C LYS A 14 -6.42 19.79 -7.72
N ASP A 15 -6.94 19.41 -6.56
CA ASP A 15 -6.16 18.86 -5.45
C ASP A 15 -5.65 17.43 -5.68
N ILE A 16 -6.34 16.65 -6.52
CA ILE A 16 -6.05 15.25 -6.82
C ILE A 16 -6.05 15.04 -8.33
N THR A 17 -5.03 14.35 -8.82
CA THR A 17 -4.96 13.84 -10.19
C THR A 17 -5.75 12.54 -10.32
N PHE A 18 -6.65 12.49 -11.30
CA PHE A 18 -7.46 11.32 -11.61
C PHE A 18 -7.18 10.80 -13.02
N LYS A 19 -7.44 9.52 -13.23
CA LYS A 19 -7.56 8.90 -14.54
C LYS A 19 -9.03 8.62 -14.84
N ILE A 20 -9.48 8.94 -16.04
CA ILE A 20 -10.82 8.54 -16.51
C ILE A 20 -10.82 7.02 -16.73
N ILE A 21 -11.68 6.31 -16.01
CA ILE A 21 -11.79 4.85 -16.11
C ILE A 21 -13.07 4.38 -16.82
N ASP A 22 -14.11 5.21 -16.87
CA ASP A 22 -15.37 4.92 -17.52
C ASP A 22 -16.10 6.21 -17.89
N VAL A 23 -16.99 6.16 -18.88
CA VAL A 23 -17.86 7.26 -19.29
C VAL A 23 -19.26 6.71 -19.46
N LYS A 24 -20.20 7.25 -18.68
CA LYS A 24 -21.61 6.84 -18.67
C LYS A 24 -22.48 7.95 -19.21
N GLU A 25 -23.66 7.58 -19.68
CA GLU A 25 -24.69 8.54 -20.09
C GLU A 25 -25.86 8.46 -19.10
N GLU A 26 -26.16 9.59 -18.45
CA GLU A 26 -27.33 9.77 -17.58
C GLU A 26 -28.09 11.01 -18.02
N ASP A 27 -29.40 10.86 -18.28
CA ASP A 27 -30.29 11.94 -18.74
C ASP A 27 -29.75 12.74 -19.95
N GLY A 28 -29.10 12.05 -20.89
CA GLY A 28 -28.49 12.65 -22.09
C GLY A 28 -27.24 13.47 -21.81
N LYS A 29 -26.60 13.29 -20.64
CA LYS A 29 -25.34 13.94 -20.26
C LYS A 29 -24.27 12.90 -19.94
N GLU A 30 -23.06 13.18 -20.39
CA GLU A 30 -21.89 12.36 -20.06
C GLU A 30 -21.47 12.58 -18.60
N ILE A 31 -21.32 11.47 -17.89
CA ILE A 31 -20.74 11.40 -16.55
C ILE A 31 -19.47 10.56 -16.62
N TYR A 32 -18.35 11.18 -16.25
CA TYR A 32 -17.03 10.57 -16.23
C TYR A 32 -16.78 9.93 -14.88
N ILE A 33 -16.36 8.66 -14.88
CA ILE A 33 -15.92 7.97 -13.67
C ILE A 33 -14.40 8.07 -13.59
N LEU A 34 -13.94 8.56 -12.45
CA LEU A 34 -12.57 8.98 -12.20
C LEU A 34 -11.96 8.10 -11.11
N LYS A 35 -10.72 7.66 -11.32
CA LYS A 35 -9.91 6.95 -10.31
C LYS A 35 -8.70 7.79 -9.95
N GLY A 36 -8.51 8.10 -8.67
CA GLY A 36 -7.35 8.84 -8.20
C GLY A 36 -6.06 8.05 -8.43
N ILE A 37 -5.01 8.70 -8.93
CA ILE A 37 -3.73 8.04 -9.25
C ILE A 37 -2.99 7.62 -7.98
N SER A 38 -2.71 8.59 -7.11
CA SER A 38 -1.92 8.38 -5.89
C SER A 38 -2.76 8.19 -4.64
N ILE A 39 -4.06 8.52 -4.72
CA ILE A 39 -5.01 8.43 -3.61
C ILE A 39 -6.16 7.52 -4.02
N ARG A 40 -6.49 6.55 -3.15
CA ARG A 40 -7.58 5.58 -3.34
C ARG A 40 -8.95 6.22 -3.21
N ILE A 41 -9.41 6.82 -4.31
CA ILE A 41 -10.72 7.48 -4.42
C ILE A 41 -11.33 7.21 -5.82
N ILE A 42 -12.62 6.93 -5.83
CA ILE A 42 -13.46 6.94 -7.04
C ILE A 42 -14.40 8.14 -6.92
N ALA A 43 -14.52 8.89 -8.01
CA ALA A 43 -15.44 10.00 -8.10
C ALA A 43 -16.10 10.01 -9.47
N ASP A 44 -17.35 10.46 -9.54
CA ASP A 44 -18.01 10.85 -10.77
C ASP A 44 -17.91 12.38 -10.95
N SER A 45 -17.82 12.82 -12.20
CA SER A 45 -17.95 14.24 -12.52
C SER A 45 -18.39 14.47 -13.96
N ARG A 46 -18.88 15.68 -14.25
CA ARG A 46 -19.20 16.14 -15.60
C ARG A 46 -18.00 16.79 -16.27
N ASP A 47 -18.01 16.84 -17.60
CA ASP A 47 -16.97 17.52 -18.39
C ASP A 47 -16.72 18.96 -17.92
N GLU A 48 -17.76 19.68 -17.51
CA GLU A 48 -17.65 21.09 -17.09
C GLU A 48 -16.81 21.29 -15.83
N ASP A 49 -16.62 20.25 -15.00
CA ASP A 49 -15.78 20.27 -13.80
C ASP A 49 -14.38 19.73 -14.06
N LEU A 50 -14.13 19.12 -15.21
CA LEU A 50 -12.86 18.50 -15.53
C LEU A 50 -11.93 19.42 -16.32
N GLU A 51 -10.63 19.19 -16.12
CA GLU A 51 -9.55 19.82 -16.86
C GLU A 51 -8.47 18.77 -17.12
N LEU A 52 -8.03 18.66 -18.38
CA LEU A 52 -6.95 17.75 -18.77
C LEU A 52 -5.62 18.24 -18.19
N VAL A 53 -4.81 17.29 -17.74
CA VAL A 53 -3.45 17.53 -17.27
C VAL A 53 -2.49 16.55 -17.94
N ASP A 54 -1.22 16.93 -17.99
CA ASP A 54 -0.15 16.04 -18.44
C ASP A 54 0.27 15.07 -17.32
N GLU A 55 1.18 14.15 -17.65
CA GLU A 55 1.72 13.16 -16.71
C GLU A 55 2.65 13.79 -15.65
N GLU A 56 3.11 15.03 -15.86
CA GLU A 56 4.00 15.75 -14.96
C GLU A 56 3.23 16.55 -13.90
N TYR A 57 1.94 16.76 -14.11
CA TYR A 57 1.08 17.45 -13.17
C TYR A 57 0.90 16.67 -11.88
N GLU A 58 1.28 17.29 -10.77
CA GLU A 58 0.97 16.80 -9.43
C GLU A 58 -0.06 17.70 -8.74
N GLY A 59 -1.17 17.09 -8.31
CA GLY A 59 -2.15 17.75 -7.44
C GLY A 59 -1.54 18.08 -6.07
N ASP A 60 -2.09 19.06 -5.36
CA ASP A 60 -1.52 19.51 -4.09
C ASP A 60 -1.51 18.42 -3.00
N LYS A 61 -2.53 17.56 -2.95
CA LYS A 61 -2.54 16.42 -2.03
C LYS A 61 -1.50 15.37 -2.40
N GLU A 62 -1.27 15.18 -3.68
CA GLU A 62 -0.24 14.27 -4.20
C GLU A 62 1.16 14.77 -3.85
N LYS A 63 1.45 16.07 -4.02
CA LYS A 63 2.71 16.68 -3.56
C LYS A 63 2.98 16.43 -2.08
N ILE A 64 1.95 16.58 -1.22
CA ILE A 64 2.09 16.34 0.22
C ILE A 64 2.38 14.87 0.50
N LEU A 65 1.69 13.96 -0.19
CA LEU A 65 1.91 12.52 -0.06
C LEU A 65 3.33 12.15 -0.51
N ASN A 66 3.76 12.60 -1.70
CA ASN A 66 5.08 12.34 -2.26
C ASN A 66 6.18 12.83 -1.32
N ARG A 67 6.05 14.04 -0.75
CA ARG A 67 6.99 14.55 0.28
C ARG A 67 7.07 13.65 1.51
N ARG A 68 5.95 13.12 2.00
CA ARG A 68 5.91 12.21 3.16
C ARG A 68 6.58 10.87 2.81
N VAL A 69 6.31 10.33 1.63
CA VAL A 69 6.92 9.10 1.13
C VAL A 69 8.43 9.29 0.99
N GLU A 70 8.89 10.38 0.37
CA GLU A 70 10.31 10.71 0.26
C GLU A 70 10.99 10.84 1.61
N ALA A 71 10.35 11.51 2.58
CA ALA A 71 10.89 11.65 3.93
C ALA A 71 11.02 10.28 4.62
N ALA A 72 10.02 9.41 4.46
CA ALA A 72 10.06 8.04 4.98
C ALA A 72 11.17 7.21 4.32
N ILE A 73 11.35 7.32 3.00
CA ILE A 73 12.43 6.66 2.26
C ILE A 73 13.79 7.16 2.74
N LYS A 74 14.00 8.47 2.82
CA LYS A 74 15.26 9.07 3.31
C LYS A 74 15.58 8.60 4.71
N LYS A 75 14.59 8.54 5.60
CA LYS A 75 14.74 8.00 6.96
C LYS A 75 15.09 6.51 6.95
N ALA A 76 14.40 5.70 6.14
CA ALA A 76 14.68 4.28 6.03
C ALA A 76 16.10 4.00 5.52
N VAL A 77 16.55 4.75 4.51
CA VAL A 77 17.90 4.63 3.95
C VAL A 77 18.95 5.09 4.95
N SER A 78 18.74 6.19 5.68
CA SER A 78 19.71 6.66 6.67
C SER A 78 19.86 5.71 7.86
N MET A 79 18.77 5.05 8.28
CA MET A 79 18.79 4.04 9.34
C MET A 79 19.59 2.78 8.96
N ARG A 80 19.72 2.46 7.66
CA ARG A 80 20.55 1.33 7.19
C ARG A 80 22.05 1.61 7.25
N GLY A 81 22.45 2.84 7.59
CA GLY A 81 23.86 3.27 7.65
C GLY A 81 24.50 3.42 6.27
N GLU A 82 25.59 4.19 6.20
CA GLU A 82 26.38 4.45 4.97
C GLU A 82 27.03 3.21 4.32
N GLY A 83 26.73 1.99 4.79
CA GLY A 83 27.33 0.73 4.35
C GLY A 83 26.43 -0.19 3.51
N GLY A 84 25.15 0.16 3.32
CA GLY A 84 24.16 -0.73 2.66
C GLY A 84 24.10 -0.65 1.14
N ALA A 85 24.84 0.28 0.52
CA ALA A 85 25.13 0.15 -0.90
C ALA A 85 26.20 -0.93 -1.05
N VAL A 86 25.88 -2.01 -1.76
CA VAL A 86 26.84 -3.00 -2.24
C VAL A 86 28.00 -2.27 -2.92
N LYS A 87 29.05 -1.93 -2.17
CA LYS A 87 30.32 -1.55 -2.76
C LYS A 87 30.88 -2.86 -3.34
N PRO A 88 31.18 -2.95 -4.64
CA PRO A 88 31.91 -4.10 -5.14
C PRO A 88 33.19 -4.25 -4.32
N LEU A 89 33.48 -5.49 -3.90
CA LEU A 89 34.71 -5.83 -3.18
C LEU A 89 35.91 -5.33 -3.98
N ASN A 90 36.44 -4.14 -3.65
CA ASN A 90 37.68 -3.67 -4.26
C ASN A 90 38.48 -2.71 -3.38
N ASN A 91 38.23 -2.68 -2.07
CA ASN A 91 39.08 -1.97 -1.12
C ASN A 91 39.43 -2.86 0.08
N LEU A 92 40.10 -3.98 -0.22
CA LEU A 92 41.14 -4.46 0.68
C LEU A 92 42.33 -3.52 0.50
N TYR A 93 42.99 -3.14 1.59
CA TYR A 93 44.10 -2.16 1.69
C TYR A 93 43.70 -0.68 1.88
N ARG A 94 43.36 -0.32 3.12
CA ARG A 94 43.97 0.84 3.80
C ARG A 94 43.61 0.87 5.28
N GLY A 95 44.59 0.64 6.13
CA GLY A 95 44.45 0.71 7.58
C GLY A 95 44.27 2.14 8.09
N LYS A 96 43.49 2.28 9.17
CA LYS A 96 43.88 2.91 10.44
C LYS A 96 42.66 2.91 11.37
N GLN A 97 42.89 2.51 12.61
CA GLN A 97 41.91 2.57 13.70
C GLN A 97 41.35 3.98 13.88
N LYS A 98 40.04 4.08 14.04
CA LYS A 98 39.41 5.06 14.93
C LYS A 98 38.23 4.39 15.63
N SER A 99 38.24 4.49 16.95
CA SER A 99 37.16 4.07 17.83
C SER A 99 35.86 4.77 17.43
N GLN A 100 34.82 4.00 17.14
CA GLN A 100 33.48 4.53 17.07
C GLN A 100 32.53 3.46 17.59
N SER A 101 31.86 3.83 18.70
CA SER A 101 30.68 3.22 19.32
C SER A 101 30.08 2.03 18.60
N ASN A 102 29.78 0.95 19.34
CA ASN A 102 28.95 -0.22 18.96
C ASN A 102 27.76 0.16 18.06
N LYS A 103 28.00 0.37 16.76
CA LYS A 103 27.02 0.15 15.72
C LYS A 103 27.12 -1.33 15.50
N GLU A 104 26.21 -2.10 16.10
CA GLU A 104 25.92 -3.44 15.60
C GLU A 104 25.86 -3.32 14.09
N LEU A 105 26.82 -3.92 13.41
CA LEU A 105 26.86 -3.92 11.98
C LEU A 105 25.63 -4.75 11.57
N ILE A 106 24.60 -4.08 11.07
CA ILE A 106 23.37 -4.72 10.57
C ILE A 106 23.76 -5.44 9.26
N PHE A 107 24.44 -6.59 9.39
CA PHE A 107 24.71 -7.52 8.31
C PHE A 107 23.52 -8.48 8.19
N GLY A 108 22.36 -7.94 7.83
CA GLY A 108 21.16 -8.72 7.56
C GLY A 108 20.75 -8.56 6.10
N ARG A 109 20.41 -9.66 5.44
CA ARG A 109 19.63 -9.57 4.19
C ARG A 109 18.23 -9.07 4.58
N PRO A 110 17.70 -8.02 3.95
CA PRO A 110 16.33 -7.60 4.20
C PRO A 110 15.38 -8.76 3.90
N GLY A 111 14.36 -8.93 4.75
CA GLY A 111 13.33 -9.96 4.54
C GLY A 111 12.59 -9.76 3.22
N LYS A 112 12.09 -10.86 2.66
CA LYS A 112 11.32 -10.91 1.43
C LYS A 112 9.85 -10.59 1.72
N ILE A 113 9.28 -9.71 0.91
CA ILE A 113 7.91 -9.23 1.05
C ILE A 113 7.00 -9.95 0.03
N LEU A 114 5.85 -10.41 0.49
CA LEU A 114 4.71 -10.75 -0.35
C LEU A 114 3.61 -9.71 -0.12
N HIS A 115 3.29 -8.93 -1.15
CA HIS A 115 2.23 -7.92 -1.09
C HIS A 115 1.03 -8.35 -1.95
N ILE A 116 -0.12 -8.52 -1.31
CA ILE A 116 -1.39 -8.76 -1.96
C ILE A 116 -2.27 -7.50 -1.82
N ASP A 117 -2.76 -6.99 -2.95
CA ASP A 117 -3.74 -5.89 -2.97
C ASP A 117 -4.95 -6.25 -3.83
N GLY A 118 -6.12 -5.73 -3.47
CA GLY A 118 -7.33 -5.80 -4.31
C GLY A 118 -7.26 -4.94 -5.58
N ASP A 119 -6.32 -4.01 -5.64
CA ASP A 119 -6.13 -3.07 -6.76
C ASP A 119 -4.72 -3.18 -7.36
N SER A 120 -4.64 -3.48 -8.66
CA SER A 120 -3.37 -3.64 -9.37
C SER A 120 -2.56 -2.34 -9.46
N ASP A 121 -3.22 -1.19 -9.60
CA ASP A 121 -2.54 0.08 -9.85
C ASP A 121 -1.86 0.57 -8.57
N TYR A 122 -2.56 0.47 -7.43
CA TYR A 122 -1.96 0.80 -6.14
C TYR A 122 -0.86 -0.18 -5.74
N LEU A 123 -1.02 -1.47 -6.05
CA LEU A 123 0.02 -2.46 -5.85
C LEU A 123 1.30 -2.09 -6.62
N GLU A 124 1.17 -1.72 -7.90
CA GLU A 124 2.32 -1.34 -8.72
C GLU A 124 3.07 -0.14 -8.13
N THR A 125 2.34 0.86 -7.63
CA THR A 125 2.93 2.01 -6.93
C THR A 125 3.71 1.59 -5.68
N CYS A 126 3.18 0.67 -4.86
CA CYS A 126 3.90 0.13 -3.71
C CYS A 126 5.17 -0.65 -4.11
N LEU A 127 5.09 -1.49 -5.16
CA LEU A 127 6.24 -2.24 -5.66
C LEU A 127 7.36 -1.32 -6.17
N LYS A 128 7.03 -0.17 -6.78
CA LYS A 128 8.01 0.85 -7.19
C LYS A 128 8.77 1.40 -5.97
N VAL A 129 8.08 1.65 -4.86
CA VAL A 129 8.70 2.11 -3.60
C VAL A 129 9.59 1.02 -2.99
N TYR A 130 9.15 -0.25 -2.96
CA TYR A 130 10.00 -1.35 -2.49
C TYR A 130 11.28 -1.47 -3.31
N LYS A 131 11.18 -1.33 -4.64
CA LYS A 131 12.34 -1.32 -5.53
C LYS A 131 13.30 -0.17 -5.25
N GLN A 132 12.80 1.05 -5.00
CA GLN A 132 13.63 2.20 -4.61
C GLN A 132 14.37 1.97 -3.29
N LEU A 133 13.79 1.17 -2.38
CA LEU A 133 14.40 0.76 -1.11
C LEU A 133 15.28 -0.48 -1.23
N SER A 134 15.51 -1.01 -2.44
CA SER A 134 16.24 -2.26 -2.69
C SER A 134 15.71 -3.44 -1.85
N LEU A 135 14.38 -3.51 -1.70
CA LEU A 135 13.69 -4.61 -1.02
C LEU A 135 13.23 -5.65 -2.04
N GLU A 136 13.34 -6.92 -1.69
CA GLU A 136 12.80 -8.02 -2.49
C GLU A 136 11.30 -8.15 -2.19
N ALA A 137 10.46 -7.87 -3.19
CA ALA A 137 9.01 -7.93 -3.04
C ALA A 137 8.36 -8.66 -4.22
N VAL A 138 7.38 -9.51 -3.93
CA VAL A 138 6.49 -10.14 -4.91
C VAL A 138 5.09 -9.57 -4.71
N GLY A 139 4.52 -9.01 -5.78
CA GLY A 139 3.15 -8.49 -5.76
C GLY A 139 2.15 -9.43 -6.41
N LYS A 140 0.96 -9.57 -5.84
CA LYS A 140 -0.18 -10.27 -6.45
C LYS A 140 -1.45 -9.44 -6.32
N ALA A 141 -2.05 -9.06 -7.45
CA ALA A 141 -3.35 -8.41 -7.45
C ALA A 141 -4.45 -9.48 -7.28
N VAL A 142 -5.14 -9.47 -6.15
CA VAL A 142 -6.17 -10.47 -5.79
C VAL A 142 -7.34 -9.76 -5.12
N PRO A 143 -8.58 -9.90 -5.64
CA PRO A 143 -9.77 -9.34 -5.01
C PRO A 143 -9.89 -9.76 -3.55
N GLU A 144 -10.33 -8.85 -2.68
CA GLU A 144 -10.29 -9.00 -1.22
C GLU A 144 -10.91 -10.33 -0.75
N LYS A 145 -12.07 -10.67 -1.33
CA LYS A 145 -12.80 -11.92 -1.05
C LYS A 145 -11.98 -13.19 -1.33
N LYS A 146 -11.13 -13.17 -2.35
CA LYS A 146 -10.32 -14.32 -2.77
C LYS A 146 -8.97 -14.40 -2.05
N GLN A 147 -8.54 -13.33 -1.38
CA GLN A 147 -7.23 -13.32 -0.72
C GLN A 147 -7.10 -14.48 0.28
N GLN A 148 -8.12 -14.70 1.12
CA GLN A 148 -8.14 -15.79 2.10
C GLN A 148 -8.00 -17.20 1.48
N GLU A 149 -8.43 -17.39 0.23
CA GLU A 149 -8.43 -18.69 -0.44
C GLU A 149 -7.05 -19.03 -1.01
N VAL A 150 -6.30 -18.02 -1.46
CA VAL A 150 -5.02 -18.21 -2.16
C VAL A 150 -3.80 -17.91 -1.31
N ILE A 151 -3.97 -17.21 -0.18
CA ILE A 151 -2.86 -16.65 0.59
C ILE A 151 -1.88 -17.71 1.10
N VAL A 152 -2.40 -18.87 1.55
CA VAL A 152 -1.58 -19.96 2.08
C VAL A 152 -0.71 -20.59 1.00
N ASP A 153 -1.23 -20.73 -0.22
CA ASP A 153 -0.47 -21.28 -1.34
C ASP A 153 0.60 -20.30 -1.81
N LEU A 154 0.28 -19.00 -1.84
CA LEU A 154 1.24 -17.95 -2.17
C LEU A 154 2.42 -17.90 -1.18
N VAL A 155 2.18 -18.02 0.14
CA VAL A 155 3.29 -18.02 1.10
C VAL A 155 4.15 -19.27 1.02
N LYS A 156 3.58 -20.43 0.67
CA LYS A 156 4.34 -21.67 0.42
C LYS A 156 5.24 -21.55 -0.80
N GLU A 157 4.74 -20.93 -1.88
CA GLU A 157 5.48 -20.70 -3.12
C GLU A 157 6.57 -19.65 -2.93
N VAL A 158 6.21 -18.48 -2.39
CA VAL A 158 7.09 -17.31 -2.34
C VAL A 158 8.09 -17.39 -1.19
N LYS A 159 7.71 -18.05 -0.08
CA LYS A 159 8.42 -18.10 1.19
C LYS A 159 8.85 -16.71 1.69
N PRO A 160 7.89 -15.80 1.93
CA PRO A 160 8.18 -14.47 2.42
C PRO A 160 8.44 -14.45 3.93
N ASP A 161 9.15 -13.43 4.40
CA ASP A 161 9.28 -13.08 5.82
C ASP A 161 8.19 -12.08 6.25
N ILE A 162 7.70 -11.28 5.28
CA ILE A 162 6.68 -10.24 5.50
C ILE A 162 5.53 -10.45 4.51
N VAL A 163 4.31 -10.46 5.02
CA VAL A 163 3.09 -10.45 4.22
C VAL A 163 2.35 -9.13 4.43
N VAL A 164 1.95 -8.49 3.33
CA VAL A 164 1.15 -7.27 3.31
C VAL A 164 -0.19 -7.57 2.64
N LEU A 165 -1.28 -7.51 3.39
CA LEU A 165 -2.66 -7.71 2.96
C LEU A 165 -3.37 -6.35 2.90
N THR A 166 -3.60 -5.84 1.69
CA THR A 166 -4.29 -4.56 1.48
C THR A 166 -5.38 -4.67 0.42
N GLY A 167 -6.16 -3.60 0.28
CA GLY A 167 -7.30 -3.55 -0.64
C GLY A 167 -8.28 -2.47 -0.19
N HIS A 168 -9.54 -2.66 -0.57
CA HIS A 168 -10.63 -1.77 -0.21
C HIS A 168 -11.39 -2.30 1.00
N ASP A 169 -11.86 -1.40 1.84
CA ASP A 169 -12.90 -1.68 2.80
C ASP A 169 -13.78 -0.44 2.98
N SER A 170 -14.92 -0.63 3.63
CA SER A 170 -15.85 0.43 3.96
C SER A 170 -16.70 0.00 5.13
N VAL A 171 -16.92 0.91 6.08
CA VAL A 171 -17.83 0.71 7.20
C VAL A 171 -19.13 1.50 7.01
N VAL A 172 -20.25 0.93 7.46
CA VAL A 172 -21.54 1.64 7.47
C VAL A 172 -21.43 2.91 8.32
N ARG A 173 -21.71 4.08 7.71
CA ARG A 173 -21.52 5.41 8.33
C ARG A 173 -22.30 5.65 9.64
N THR A 174 -23.39 4.92 9.86
CA THR A 174 -24.30 5.12 10.99
C THR A 174 -24.04 4.17 12.16
N THR A 175 -23.03 3.30 12.07
CA THR A 175 -22.76 2.37 13.17
C THR A 175 -21.98 3.05 14.29
N ASN A 176 -22.41 2.78 15.53
CA ASN A 176 -21.62 3.05 16.73
C ASN A 176 -20.86 1.80 17.21
N ASP A 177 -21.11 0.65 16.58
CA ASP A 177 -20.47 -0.62 16.89
C ASP A 177 -19.46 -0.97 15.81
N PHE A 178 -18.23 -0.50 16.06
CA PHE A 178 -17.12 -0.72 15.16
C PHE A 178 -16.42 -2.09 15.34
N LEU A 179 -16.83 -2.90 16.31
CA LEU A 179 -16.31 -4.26 16.47
C LEU A 179 -17.19 -5.29 15.75
N ASN A 180 -18.41 -4.90 15.36
CA ASN A 180 -19.28 -5.75 14.56
C ASN A 180 -18.83 -5.79 13.09
N LEU A 181 -18.31 -6.95 12.68
CA LEU A 181 -17.79 -7.22 11.33
C LEU A 181 -18.84 -7.14 10.22
N GLU A 182 -20.13 -7.29 10.54
CA GLU A 182 -21.20 -7.18 9.54
C GLU A 182 -21.36 -5.73 9.03
N ASN A 183 -20.81 -4.75 9.75
CA ASN A 183 -20.78 -3.36 9.30
C ASN A 183 -19.71 -3.08 8.24
N TYR A 184 -18.84 -4.05 7.96
CA TYR A 184 -17.70 -3.90 7.07
C TYR A 184 -17.88 -4.74 5.81
N ARG A 185 -17.45 -4.21 4.67
CA ARG A 185 -17.60 -4.90 3.39
C ARG A 185 -16.60 -6.05 3.25
N ASN A 186 -15.35 -5.80 3.64
CA ASN A 186 -14.22 -6.68 3.35
C ASN A 186 -13.37 -7.07 4.57
N SER A 187 -13.52 -6.40 5.72
CA SER A 187 -12.77 -6.74 6.97
C SER A 187 -12.74 -8.23 7.29
N LYS A 188 -13.87 -8.93 7.11
CA LYS A 188 -13.96 -10.37 7.34
C LYS A 188 -12.95 -11.18 6.52
N TYR A 189 -12.70 -10.82 5.26
CA TYR A 189 -11.78 -11.56 4.40
C TYR A 189 -10.32 -11.35 4.81
N TYR A 190 -9.97 -10.15 5.26
CA TYR A 190 -8.65 -9.89 5.83
C TYR A 190 -8.42 -10.70 7.11
N ILE A 191 -9.43 -10.74 7.99
CA ILE A 191 -9.37 -11.51 9.23
C ILE A 191 -9.18 -13.00 8.97
N GLU A 192 -9.97 -13.57 8.05
CA GLU A 192 -9.83 -14.98 7.68
C GLU A 192 -8.48 -15.27 6.99
N ALA A 193 -7.97 -14.35 6.16
CA ALA A 193 -6.63 -14.47 5.59
C ALA A 193 -5.53 -14.45 6.67
N VAL A 194 -5.63 -13.56 7.66
CA VAL A 194 -4.70 -13.49 8.80
C VAL A 194 -4.74 -14.78 9.63
N LYS A 195 -5.94 -15.29 9.94
CA LYS A 195 -6.10 -16.58 10.65
C LYS A 195 -5.50 -17.73 9.85
N ALA A 196 -5.74 -17.79 8.55
CA ALA A 196 -5.17 -18.83 7.68
C ALA A 196 -3.64 -18.79 7.68
N LEU A 197 -3.05 -17.59 7.63
CA LEU A 197 -1.60 -17.39 7.75
C LEU A 197 -1.08 -17.83 9.12
N ARG A 198 -1.79 -17.53 10.21
CA ARG A 198 -1.38 -17.93 11.57
C ARG A 198 -1.53 -19.43 11.85
N ASN A 199 -2.50 -20.08 11.20
CA ASN A 199 -2.59 -21.54 11.21
C ASN A 199 -1.44 -22.19 10.42
N TYR A 200 -0.92 -21.52 9.39
CA TYR A 200 0.25 -21.97 8.65
C TYR A 200 1.57 -21.70 9.39
N ASN A 201 1.75 -20.48 9.91
CA ASN A 201 2.87 -20.11 10.77
C ASN A 201 2.37 -19.22 11.93
N SER A 202 2.35 -19.80 13.13
CA SER A 202 1.89 -19.14 14.36
C SER A 202 2.91 -18.16 14.95
N SER A 203 4.16 -18.17 14.49
CA SER A 203 5.21 -17.29 14.99
C SER A 203 5.06 -15.88 14.41
N TYR A 204 5.01 -14.90 15.32
CA TYR A 204 4.94 -13.48 14.97
C TYR A 204 6.28 -12.94 14.48
N ASP A 205 7.38 -13.62 14.83
CA ASP A 205 8.74 -13.21 14.48
C ASP A 205 9.19 -13.81 13.15
N GLU A 206 8.71 -15.01 12.80
CA GLU A 206 9.06 -15.66 11.53
C GLU A 206 8.23 -15.15 10.35
N LEU A 207 6.95 -14.82 10.59
CA LEU A 207 6.05 -14.30 9.57
C LEU A 207 5.36 -13.03 10.07
N VAL A 208 5.88 -11.89 9.64
CA VAL A 208 5.32 -10.58 9.99
C VAL A 208 4.16 -10.26 9.04
N ILE A 209 2.99 -9.97 9.61
CA ILE A 209 1.76 -9.70 8.85
C ILE A 209 1.34 -8.25 9.07
N PHE A 210 1.27 -7.49 7.98
CA PHE A 210 0.60 -6.20 7.89
C PHE A 210 -0.76 -6.42 7.20
N ALA A 211 -1.85 -5.99 7.83
CA ALA A 211 -3.17 -6.12 7.24
C ALA A 211 -3.97 -4.82 7.38
N GLY A 212 -4.67 -4.41 6.33
CA GLY A 212 -5.57 -3.27 6.46
C GLY A 212 -5.99 -2.63 5.16
N ALA A 213 -7.11 -1.92 5.27
CA ALA A 213 -7.66 -1.06 4.24
C ALA A 213 -8.25 0.19 4.91
N CYS A 214 -8.52 1.22 4.10
CA CYS A 214 -9.27 2.39 4.57
C CYS A 214 -10.54 1.94 5.30
N GLN A 215 -10.79 2.50 6.49
CA GLN A 215 -11.97 2.21 7.31
C GLN A 215 -12.15 0.76 7.78
N SER A 216 -11.12 -0.10 7.74
CA SER A 216 -11.23 -1.50 8.15
C SER A 216 -11.28 -1.71 9.68
N CYS A 217 -11.73 -2.90 10.14
CA CYS A 217 -11.68 -3.26 11.56
C CYS A 217 -10.25 -3.63 11.99
N TYR A 218 -9.40 -2.63 12.25
CA TYR A 218 -8.00 -2.86 12.61
C TYR A 218 -7.83 -3.65 13.92
N GLU A 219 -8.71 -3.45 14.90
CA GLU A 219 -8.72 -4.19 16.18
C GLU A 219 -8.96 -5.67 15.91
N CYS A 220 -9.99 -5.98 15.10
CA CYS A 220 -10.31 -7.34 14.74
C CYS A 220 -9.16 -8.05 13.99
N MET A 221 -8.38 -7.31 13.18
CA MET A 221 -7.21 -7.86 12.48
C MET A 221 -6.03 -8.13 13.43
N LEU A 222 -5.81 -7.26 14.41
CA LEU A 222 -4.80 -7.49 15.46
C LEU A 222 -5.18 -8.70 16.31
N ASP A 223 -6.45 -8.78 16.73
CA ASP A 223 -6.99 -9.90 17.50
C ASP A 223 -6.92 -11.23 16.72
N ALA A 224 -7.08 -11.19 15.40
CA ALA A 224 -6.91 -12.35 14.51
C ALA A 224 -5.44 -12.78 14.35
N GLY A 225 -4.49 -11.89 14.67
CA GLY A 225 -3.08 -12.18 14.79
C GLY A 225 -2.15 -11.44 13.83
N ALA A 226 -2.61 -10.35 13.21
CA ALA A 226 -1.73 -9.46 12.47
C ALA A 226 -0.70 -8.81 13.41
N ASN A 227 0.53 -8.61 12.95
CA ASN A 227 1.52 -7.84 13.73
C ASN A 227 1.17 -6.35 13.71
N PHE A 228 0.68 -5.88 12.56
CA PHE A 228 0.33 -4.49 12.35
C PHE A 228 -0.98 -4.41 11.58
N ALA A 229 -1.84 -3.48 12.01
CA ALA A 229 -3.08 -3.18 11.31
C ALA A 229 -3.23 -1.68 11.05
N SER A 230 -3.83 -1.33 9.91
CA SER A 230 -4.04 0.06 9.50
C SER A 230 -5.47 0.30 9.02
N SER A 231 -6.12 1.33 9.58
CA SER A 231 -7.45 1.78 9.15
C SER A 231 -7.55 3.31 9.12
N PRO A 232 -6.96 3.97 8.11
CA PRO A 232 -7.11 5.40 7.93
C PRO A 232 -8.59 5.81 7.84
N ASN A 233 -8.93 6.98 8.38
CA ASN A 233 -10.28 7.58 8.36
C ASN A 233 -11.39 6.85 9.14
N ARG A 234 -11.03 5.92 10.04
CA ARG A 234 -11.92 5.43 11.10
C ARG A 234 -11.55 5.97 12.49
N VAL A 235 -10.31 6.44 12.63
CA VAL A 235 -9.72 7.07 13.81
C VAL A 235 -9.40 8.52 13.49
#